data_AF-A0A1Q8S1T0-F1
#
_entry.id   AF-A0A1Q8S1T0-F1
#
_cell.length_a   1.000
_cell.length_b   1.000
_cell.length_c   1.000
_cell.angle_alpha   90.00
_cell.angle_beta   90.00
_cell.angle_gamma   90.00
#
_symmetry.space_group_name_H-M   'P 1'
#
loop_
_entity.id
_entity.type
_entity.pdbx_description
1 polymer ?
#
loop_
_entity_poly.entity_id
_entity_poly.type
_entity_poly.pdbx_seq_one_letter_code
_entity_poly.pdbx_strand_id
1 'polypeptide(L)'
;MSGEGPESIPTSADPRSRRPTKKRALTPSSEHAKHLEALFSKPDQEIRIPPPVGAVAKRAVAAPPEIVTNVQGSSAGAGSGEFHVYKASRRREYDRLRAMDEEVKQEKANEEFERQRAERAAKDEERTRKNREKRDKKKQRGKKGPATTGAGKDSAATATTTAAAQTSTEKDGAGDDAKGEKGGNRDADDAPSVTTGASAQPAGLVIHDDD
;
A
#
# COMPACT_ATOMS: atom_id res chain seq x y z
N MET A 1 -9.97 -64.70 -4.39
CA MET A 1 -10.69 -63.42 -4.20
C MET A 1 -10.66 -63.10 -2.72
N SER A 2 -9.90 -62.08 -2.32
CA SER A 2 -9.80 -61.68 -0.90
C SER A 2 -10.75 -60.50 -0.68
N GLY A 3 -11.65 -60.63 0.29
CA GLY A 3 -12.79 -59.74 0.44
C GLY A 3 -12.43 -58.34 0.92
N GLU A 4 -13.15 -57.35 0.41
CA GLU A 4 -13.12 -55.94 0.81
C GLU A 4 -13.85 -55.75 2.17
N GLY A 5 -13.38 -56.45 3.20
CA GLY A 5 -13.88 -56.29 4.56
C GLY A 5 -13.43 -54.96 5.19
N PRO A 6 -14.17 -54.43 6.19
CA PRO A 6 -13.84 -53.15 6.84
C PRO A 6 -12.45 -53.15 7.54
N GLU A 7 -11.92 -54.34 7.84
CA GLU A 7 -10.55 -54.58 8.33
C GLU A 7 -9.44 -54.19 7.32
N SER A 8 -9.78 -54.07 6.03
CA SER A 8 -8.83 -53.77 4.94
C SER A 8 -8.52 -52.27 4.78
N ILE A 9 -9.26 -51.40 5.48
CA ILE A 9 -8.98 -49.96 5.46
C ILE A 9 -7.68 -49.72 6.24
N PRO A 10 -6.61 -49.16 5.63
CA PRO A 10 -5.37 -48.91 6.36
C PRO A 10 -5.67 -47.97 7.54
N THR A 11 -5.19 -48.31 8.74
CA THR A 11 -5.49 -47.59 9.99
C THR A 11 -5.08 -46.11 10.02
N SER A 12 -4.40 -45.62 8.97
CA SER A 12 -4.17 -44.20 8.70
C SER A 12 -5.37 -43.44 8.10
N ALA A 13 -6.41 -44.15 7.67
CA ALA A 13 -7.61 -43.59 7.02
C ALA A 13 -8.90 -43.76 7.85
N ASP A 14 -8.84 -44.44 9.00
CA ASP A 14 -9.98 -44.57 9.91
C ASP A 14 -10.21 -43.25 10.69
N PRO A 15 -11.36 -42.58 10.55
CA PRO A 15 -11.69 -41.35 11.28
C PRO A 15 -11.86 -41.54 12.80
N ARG A 16 -12.00 -42.78 13.29
CA ARG A 16 -12.01 -43.09 14.72
C ARG A 16 -10.60 -43.13 15.31
N SER A 17 -9.58 -43.32 14.47
CA SER A 17 -8.19 -43.31 14.90
C SER A 17 -7.75 -41.86 15.22
N ARG A 18 -7.56 -41.56 16.51
CA ARG A 18 -7.04 -40.24 16.97
C ARG A 18 -5.53 -40.09 16.73
N ARG A 19 -4.97 -40.78 15.74
CA ARG A 19 -3.55 -40.76 15.43
C ARG A 19 -3.20 -39.41 14.81
N PRO A 20 -2.14 -38.71 15.27
CA PRO A 20 -1.76 -37.43 14.67
C PRO A 20 -1.34 -37.65 13.21
N THR A 21 -2.18 -37.21 12.29
CA THR A 21 -1.85 -37.19 10.86
C THR A 21 -0.69 -36.22 10.65
N LYS A 22 0.28 -36.59 9.79
CA LYS A 22 1.36 -35.66 9.41
C LYS A 22 0.70 -34.42 8.78
N LYS A 23 0.74 -33.29 9.48
CA LYS A 23 0.28 -32.00 8.95
C LYS A 23 1.09 -31.71 7.69
N ARG A 24 0.45 -31.80 6.53
CA ARG A 24 1.06 -31.33 5.27
C ARG A 24 1.28 -29.82 5.42
N ALA A 25 2.39 -29.30 4.95
CA ALA A 25 2.55 -27.86 4.80
C ALA A 25 1.51 -27.40 3.78
N LEU A 26 0.51 -26.63 4.24
CA LEU A 26 -0.49 -26.06 3.35
C LEU A 26 0.20 -24.96 2.52
N THR A 27 0.04 -25.01 1.20
CA THR A 27 0.33 -23.86 0.36
C THR A 27 -0.72 -22.77 0.62
N PRO A 28 -0.41 -21.47 0.41
CA PRO A 28 -1.38 -20.40 0.60
C PRO A 28 -2.69 -20.63 -0.17
N SER A 29 -2.59 -21.13 -1.41
CA SER A 29 -3.75 -21.54 -2.22
C SER A 29 -4.62 -22.59 -1.55
N SER A 30 -4.04 -23.56 -0.83
CA SER A 30 -4.78 -24.58 -0.10
C SER A 30 -5.38 -24.10 1.23
N GLU A 31 -4.88 -23.00 1.80
CA GLU A 31 -5.52 -22.33 2.94
C GLU A 31 -6.73 -21.53 2.48
N HIS A 32 -6.59 -20.74 1.40
CA HIS A 32 -7.70 -20.02 0.77
C HIS A 32 -8.81 -20.98 0.30
N ALA A 33 -8.45 -22.10 -0.36
CA ALA A 33 -9.43 -23.10 -0.80
C ALA A 33 -10.27 -23.66 0.36
N LYS A 34 -9.65 -23.95 1.51
CA LYS A 34 -10.38 -24.41 2.71
C LYS A 34 -11.29 -23.34 3.31
N HIS A 35 -10.87 -22.07 3.25
CA HIS A 35 -11.71 -20.97 3.72
C HIS A 35 -12.92 -20.77 2.80
N LEU A 36 -12.73 -20.89 1.47
CA LEU A 36 -13.82 -20.88 0.49
C LEU A 36 -14.76 -22.08 0.67
N GLU A 37 -14.24 -23.29 0.86
CA GLU A 37 -15.02 -24.50 1.15
C GLU A 37 -15.89 -24.33 2.42
N ALA A 38 -15.34 -23.74 3.48
CA ALA A 38 -16.08 -23.42 4.69
C ALA A 38 -17.20 -22.39 4.45
N LEU A 39 -16.95 -21.35 3.66
CA LEU A 39 -17.97 -20.35 3.30
C LEU A 39 -19.08 -20.96 2.40
N PHE A 40 -18.70 -21.74 1.38
CA PHE A 40 -19.66 -22.42 0.50
C PHE A 40 -20.48 -23.52 1.18
N SER A 41 -20.08 -23.99 2.37
CA SER A 41 -20.90 -24.94 3.14
C SER A 41 -22.26 -24.36 3.59
N LYS A 42 -22.39 -23.03 3.65
CA LYS A 42 -23.60 -22.29 4.03
C LYS A 42 -23.73 -20.99 3.22
N PRO A 43 -24.14 -21.08 1.93
CA PRO A 43 -24.17 -19.90 1.05
C PRO A 43 -25.19 -18.83 1.50
N ASP A 44 -26.23 -19.22 2.23
CA ASP A 44 -27.27 -18.31 2.73
C ASP A 44 -26.86 -17.55 4.02
N GLN A 45 -25.67 -17.81 4.57
CA GLN A 45 -25.22 -17.15 5.79
C GLN A 45 -24.65 -15.76 5.50
N GLU A 46 -25.22 -14.72 6.12
CA GLU A 46 -24.72 -13.35 5.99
C GLU A 46 -23.25 -13.23 6.49
N ILE A 47 -22.37 -12.77 5.60
CA ILE A 47 -20.95 -12.57 5.90
C ILE A 47 -20.76 -11.17 6.47
N ARG A 48 -20.61 -11.07 7.79
CA ARG A 48 -20.30 -9.80 8.47
C ARG A 48 -18.85 -9.38 8.21
N ILE A 49 -18.64 -8.62 7.14
CA ILE A 49 -17.37 -7.96 6.86
C ILE A 49 -17.07 -6.96 8.00
N PRO A 50 -15.88 -6.98 8.63
CA PRO A 50 -15.52 -5.98 9.62
C PRO A 50 -15.47 -4.59 8.96
N PRO A 51 -15.93 -3.53 9.63
CA PRO A 51 -15.80 -2.17 9.11
C PRO A 51 -14.30 -1.83 8.90
N PRO A 52 -13.98 -0.93 7.94
CA PRO A 52 -12.60 -0.64 7.60
C PRO A 52 -11.81 -0.14 8.82
N VAL A 53 -10.50 -0.40 8.82
CA VAL A 53 -9.60 -0.03 9.92
C VAL A 53 -9.67 1.48 10.18
N GLY A 54 -10.17 1.86 11.36
CA GLY A 54 -10.43 3.26 11.75
C GLY A 54 -11.90 3.68 11.77
N ALA A 55 -12.82 2.93 11.17
CA ALA A 55 -14.27 3.22 11.24
C ALA A 55 -14.91 2.76 12.57
N VAL A 56 -14.32 1.76 13.24
CA VAL A 56 -14.50 1.64 14.69
C VAL A 56 -13.61 2.70 15.32
N ALA A 57 -14.21 3.62 16.09
CA ALA A 57 -13.47 4.67 16.79
C ALA A 57 -12.26 4.05 17.52
N LYS A 58 -11.04 4.53 17.18
CA LYS A 58 -9.81 4.24 17.95
C LYS A 58 -10.17 4.46 19.43
N ARG A 59 -9.81 3.53 20.32
CA ARG A 59 -10.22 3.49 21.75
C ARG A 59 -10.34 4.89 22.36
N ALA A 60 -11.53 5.48 22.23
CA ALA A 60 -11.71 6.87 22.58
C ALA A 60 -11.62 6.95 24.10
N VAL A 61 -10.77 7.82 24.60
CA VAL A 61 -10.68 8.06 26.03
C VAL A 61 -12.01 8.66 26.44
N ALA A 62 -12.80 7.87 27.18
CA ALA A 62 -14.17 8.24 27.51
C ALA A 62 -14.19 9.62 28.18
N ALA A 63 -15.08 10.50 27.70
CA ALA A 63 -15.22 11.83 28.23
C ALA A 63 -15.42 11.79 29.77
N PRO A 64 -14.80 12.69 30.53
CA PRO A 64 -15.02 12.75 31.98
C PRO A 64 -16.52 13.03 32.24
N PRO A 65 -17.14 12.35 33.22
CA PRO A 65 -18.54 12.60 33.56
C PRO A 65 -18.69 14.02 34.12
N GLU A 66 -19.70 14.75 33.64
CA GLU A 66 -19.94 16.15 34.02
C GLU A 66 -20.26 16.33 35.50
N ILE A 67 -21.01 15.37 36.08
CA ILE A 67 -21.44 15.40 37.48
C ILE A 67 -20.93 14.15 38.19
N VAL A 68 -20.13 14.34 39.24
CA VAL A 68 -19.77 13.29 40.20
C VAL A 68 -20.69 13.42 41.40
N THR A 69 -21.63 12.49 41.55
CA THR A 69 -22.66 12.52 42.61
C THR A 69 -22.12 12.16 44.01
N ASN A 70 -20.93 11.55 44.08
CA ASN A 70 -20.42 10.89 45.28
C ASN A 70 -19.28 11.68 45.94
N VAL A 71 -19.33 13.02 45.87
CA VAL A 71 -18.30 13.90 46.46
C VAL A 71 -18.58 14.07 47.95
N GLN A 72 -17.71 13.49 48.78
CA GLN A 72 -17.71 13.73 50.23
C GLN A 72 -17.23 15.16 50.53
N GLY A 73 -17.73 15.78 51.60
CA GLY A 73 -17.42 17.19 51.92
C GLY A 73 -15.92 17.48 52.10
N SER A 74 -15.48 18.69 51.73
CA SER A 74 -14.06 19.06 51.58
C SER A 74 -13.18 18.93 52.84
N SER A 75 -13.78 18.89 54.03
CA SER A 75 -13.09 18.70 55.32
C SER A 75 -13.18 17.28 55.87
N ALA A 76 -13.87 16.37 55.17
CA ALA A 76 -14.05 14.99 55.61
C ALA A 76 -12.78 14.15 55.35
N GLY A 77 -12.47 13.22 56.25
CA GLY A 77 -11.28 12.37 56.16
C GLY A 77 -11.31 11.38 54.99
N ALA A 78 -10.14 10.88 54.62
CA ALA A 78 -9.99 9.90 53.54
C ALA A 78 -10.73 8.58 53.87
N GLY A 79 -11.73 8.23 53.06
CA GLY A 79 -12.44 6.97 53.16
C GLY A 79 -11.65 5.79 52.57
N SER A 80 -12.03 4.56 52.94
CA SER A 80 -11.38 3.33 52.46
C SER A 80 -11.44 3.14 50.94
N GLY A 81 -12.44 3.72 50.27
CA GLY A 81 -12.58 3.71 48.81
C GLY A 81 -11.72 4.73 48.06
N GLU A 82 -11.20 5.76 48.74
CA GLU A 82 -10.56 6.92 48.09
C GLU A 82 -9.31 6.52 47.28
N PHE A 83 -8.51 5.59 47.80
CA PHE A 83 -7.36 5.04 47.08
C PHE A 83 -7.74 4.42 45.73
N HIS A 84 -8.89 3.76 45.64
CA HIS A 84 -9.36 3.15 44.40
C HIS A 84 -9.93 4.19 43.42
N VAL A 85 -10.59 5.24 43.93
CA VAL A 85 -11.02 6.40 43.13
C VAL A 85 -9.81 7.08 42.49
N TYR A 86 -8.78 7.39 43.29
CA TYR A 86 -7.52 7.96 42.82
C TYR A 86 -6.79 7.06 41.81
N LYS A 87 -6.70 5.76 42.07
CA LYS A 87 -6.07 4.79 41.15
C LYS A 87 -6.81 4.74 39.80
N ALA A 88 -8.13 4.85 39.81
CA ALA A 88 -8.94 4.88 38.59
C ALA A 88 -8.81 6.22 37.85
N SER A 89 -8.86 7.36 38.54
CA SER A 89 -8.73 8.69 37.93
C SER A 89 -7.34 8.92 37.33
N ARG A 90 -6.27 8.60 38.07
CA ARG A 90 -4.88 8.66 37.57
C ARG A 90 -4.68 7.78 36.33
N ARG A 91 -5.27 6.58 36.31
CA ARG A 91 -5.18 5.69 35.13
C ARG A 91 -5.89 6.30 33.91
N ARG A 92 -7.12 6.80 34.09
CA ARG A 92 -7.87 7.49 33.02
C ARG A 92 -7.10 8.69 32.48
N GLU A 93 -6.44 9.46 33.37
CA GLU A 93 -5.66 10.63 32.98
C GLU A 93 -4.37 10.27 32.23
N TYR A 94 -3.66 9.22 32.63
CA TYR A 94 -2.50 8.72 31.87
C TYR A 94 -2.91 8.14 30.52
N ASP A 95 -4.03 7.41 30.46
CA ASP A 95 -4.59 6.93 29.19
C ASP A 95 -5.02 8.12 28.30
N ARG A 96 -5.53 9.23 28.88
CA ARG A 96 -5.88 10.50 28.19
C ARG A 96 -4.67 11.19 27.57
N LEU A 97 -3.67 11.50 28.39
CA LEU A 97 -2.45 12.18 27.95
C LEU A 97 -1.72 11.35 26.91
N ARG A 98 -1.65 10.03 27.10
CA ARG A 98 -1.06 9.10 26.15
C ARG A 98 -1.78 9.10 24.80
N ALA A 99 -3.11 9.10 24.77
CA ALA A 99 -3.87 9.15 23.52
C ALA A 99 -3.59 10.46 22.75
N MET A 100 -3.64 11.61 23.43
CA MET A 100 -3.32 12.92 22.85
C MET A 100 -1.88 12.96 22.30
N ASP A 101 -0.91 12.44 23.06
CA ASP A 101 0.49 12.34 22.63
C ASP A 101 0.68 11.41 21.41
N GLU A 102 -0.05 10.30 21.35
CA GLU A 102 -0.02 9.35 20.23
C GLU A 102 -0.71 9.91 18.97
N GLU A 103 -1.76 10.70 19.13
CA GLU A 103 -2.46 11.42 18.05
C GLU A 103 -1.56 12.51 17.45
N VAL A 104 -1.00 13.41 18.27
CA VAL A 104 -0.08 14.48 17.82
C VAL A 104 1.16 13.90 17.13
N LYS A 105 1.66 12.73 17.55
CA LYS A 105 2.77 12.04 16.88
C LYS A 105 2.35 11.45 15.52
N GLN A 106 1.15 10.88 15.42
CA GLN A 106 0.59 10.38 14.16
C GLN A 106 0.35 11.50 13.15
N GLU A 107 -0.23 12.62 13.59
CA GLU A 107 -0.49 13.79 12.74
C GLU A 107 0.79 14.36 12.14
N LYS A 108 1.82 14.61 12.97
CA LYS A 108 3.12 15.11 12.50
C LYS A 108 3.80 14.13 11.53
N ALA A 109 3.79 12.84 11.84
CA ALA A 109 4.37 11.83 10.96
C ALA A 109 3.62 11.74 9.61
N ASN A 110 2.29 11.90 9.60
CA ASN A 110 1.49 11.94 8.39
C ASN A 110 1.77 13.21 7.57
N GLU A 111 1.81 14.39 8.19
CA GLU A 111 2.13 15.66 7.53
C GLU A 111 3.54 15.62 6.91
N GLU A 112 4.54 15.13 7.63
CA GLU A 112 5.90 14.96 7.13
C GLU A 112 5.96 13.97 5.95
N PHE A 113 5.20 12.87 6.02
CA PHE A 113 5.11 11.88 4.95
C PHE A 113 4.43 12.45 3.69
N GLU A 114 3.31 13.15 3.86
CA GLU A 114 2.57 13.78 2.77
C GLU A 114 3.40 14.89 2.10
N ARG A 115 4.09 15.72 2.88
CA ARG A 115 5.00 16.74 2.36
C ARG A 115 6.13 16.12 1.54
N GLN A 116 6.78 15.07 2.06
CA GLN A 116 7.83 14.35 1.33
C GLN A 116 7.31 13.65 0.07
N ARG A 117 6.09 13.10 0.11
CA ARG A 117 5.44 12.45 -1.04
C ARG A 117 5.12 13.46 -2.13
N ALA A 118 4.56 14.62 -1.77
CA ALA A 118 4.27 15.71 -2.69
C ALA A 118 5.55 16.28 -3.32
N GLU A 119 6.61 16.48 -2.53
CA GLU A 119 7.91 16.96 -3.02
C GLU A 119 8.54 15.99 -4.04
N ARG A 120 8.47 14.67 -3.79
CA ARG A 120 8.96 13.64 -4.72
C ARG A 120 8.12 13.60 -5.99
N ALA A 121 6.79 13.62 -5.87
CA ALA A 121 5.87 13.66 -7.01
C ALA A 121 6.14 14.89 -7.90
N ALA A 122 6.24 16.09 -7.32
CA ALA A 122 6.56 17.32 -8.04
C ALA A 122 7.92 17.24 -8.77
N LYS A 123 8.96 16.69 -8.14
CA LYS A 123 10.28 16.48 -8.78
C LYS A 123 10.21 15.54 -9.98
N ASP A 124 9.41 14.49 -9.92
CA ASP A 124 9.25 13.55 -11.03
C ASP A 124 8.31 14.08 -12.13
N GLU A 125 7.28 14.83 -11.78
CA GLU A 125 6.45 15.61 -12.71
C GLU A 125 7.28 16.67 -13.45
N GLU A 126 8.17 17.38 -12.77
CA GLU A 126 9.08 18.33 -13.42
C GLU A 126 10.01 17.65 -14.42
N ARG A 127 10.60 16.51 -14.05
CA ARG A 127 11.49 15.73 -14.91
C ARG A 127 10.75 15.19 -16.13
N THR A 128 9.56 14.62 -15.92
CA THR A 128 8.73 14.07 -16.99
C THR A 128 8.19 15.18 -17.91
N ARG A 129 7.78 16.34 -17.39
CA ARG A 129 7.44 17.55 -18.15
C ARG A 129 8.59 18.02 -19.04
N LYS A 130 9.78 18.28 -18.45
CA LYS A 130 10.99 18.71 -19.19
C LYS A 130 11.37 17.71 -20.30
N ASN A 131 11.18 16.42 -20.07
CA ASN A 131 11.43 15.38 -21.08
C ASN A 131 10.33 15.28 -22.15
N ARG A 132 9.07 15.51 -21.79
CA ARG A 132 7.91 15.57 -22.71
C ARG A 132 8.06 16.77 -23.66
N GLU A 133 8.34 17.96 -23.13
CA GLU A 133 8.62 19.18 -23.91
C GLU A 133 9.77 18.99 -24.91
N LYS A 134 10.89 18.40 -24.48
CA LYS A 134 12.01 18.04 -25.38
C LYS A 134 11.58 17.09 -26.51
N ARG A 135 10.79 16.06 -26.19
CA ARG A 135 10.27 15.08 -27.15
C ARG A 135 9.31 15.74 -28.15
N ASP A 136 8.41 16.58 -27.69
CA ASP A 136 7.40 17.23 -28.54
C ASP A 136 8.01 18.35 -29.40
N LYS A 137 9.01 19.09 -28.88
CA LYS A 137 9.84 20.00 -29.71
C LYS A 137 10.58 19.23 -30.82
N LYS A 138 11.10 18.02 -30.54
CA LYS A 138 11.71 17.15 -31.58
C LYS A 138 10.67 16.69 -32.61
N LYS A 139 9.48 16.23 -32.18
CA LYS A 139 8.37 15.84 -33.08
C LYS A 139 7.92 17.01 -33.96
N GLN A 140 7.74 18.21 -33.40
CA GLN A 140 7.32 19.39 -34.16
C GLN A 140 8.37 19.80 -35.21
N ARG A 141 9.68 19.71 -34.90
CA ARG A 141 10.74 19.92 -35.89
C ARG A 141 10.72 18.86 -37.00
N GLY A 142 10.55 17.58 -36.65
CA GLY A 142 10.43 16.49 -37.62
C GLY A 142 9.18 16.55 -38.50
N LYS A 143 8.09 17.18 -38.03
CA LYS A 143 6.88 17.45 -38.84
C LYS A 143 6.97 18.72 -39.69
N LYS A 144 7.96 19.59 -39.46
CA LYS A 144 8.11 20.89 -40.15
C LYS A 144 9.25 20.93 -41.17
N GLY A 145 9.72 19.78 -41.67
CA GLY A 145 10.66 19.76 -42.78
C GLY A 145 10.89 18.37 -43.42
N PRO A 146 11.08 18.29 -44.74
CA PRO A 146 10.58 19.16 -45.79
C PRO A 146 9.36 18.53 -46.50
N ALA A 147 8.31 19.31 -46.69
CA ALA A 147 7.40 19.05 -47.81
C ALA A 147 8.07 19.58 -49.08
N THR A 148 7.99 18.82 -50.19
CA THR A 148 8.82 18.97 -51.41
C THR A 148 10.30 18.63 -51.14
N THR A 149 11.01 17.77 -51.88
CA THR A 149 10.92 17.36 -53.29
C THR A 149 11.45 15.92 -53.49
N GLY A 150 11.25 15.34 -54.69
CA GLY A 150 12.17 14.34 -55.26
C GLY A 150 11.76 12.87 -55.15
N ALA A 151 11.31 12.31 -56.27
CA ALA A 151 11.23 10.86 -56.46
C ALA A 151 12.52 10.32 -57.10
N GLY A 152 12.96 9.14 -56.66
CA GLY A 152 13.70 8.19 -57.51
C GLY A 152 15.22 8.11 -57.39
N LYS A 153 15.68 6.85 -57.51
CA LYS A 153 16.99 6.37 -57.99
C LYS A 153 18.21 6.31 -57.04
N ASP A 154 18.37 5.12 -56.47
CA ASP A 154 19.53 4.21 -56.61
C ASP A 154 20.94 4.81 -56.79
N SER A 155 21.84 4.46 -55.88
CA SER A 155 23.11 3.78 -56.22
C SER A 155 23.77 3.18 -54.97
N ALA A 156 24.55 2.13 -55.17
CA ALA A 156 25.08 1.25 -54.11
C ALA A 156 26.60 1.35 -53.94
N ALA A 157 27.12 0.56 -52.98
CA ALA A 157 28.52 0.14 -52.80
C ALA A 157 29.51 1.18 -52.22
N THR A 158 30.63 0.83 -51.57
CA THR A 158 31.11 -0.39 -50.83
C THR A 158 32.45 -0.03 -50.16
N ALA A 159 32.87 -0.78 -49.12
CA ALA A 159 34.18 -0.74 -48.43
C ALA A 159 34.45 0.50 -47.54
N THR A 160 34.83 0.41 -46.27
CA THR A 160 35.88 -0.41 -45.60
C THR A 160 37.30 0.09 -45.90
N THR A 161 37.91 0.85 -44.97
CA THR A 161 39.17 0.46 -44.29
C THR A 161 39.56 1.44 -43.16
N THR A 162 40.08 0.84 -42.10
CA THR A 162 40.89 1.36 -40.99
C THR A 162 41.99 2.38 -41.31
N ALA A 163 42.22 3.34 -40.40
CA ALA A 163 43.57 3.75 -39.95
C ALA A 163 43.47 4.57 -38.64
N ALA A 164 44.52 4.57 -37.81
CA ALA A 164 44.54 5.18 -36.48
C ALA A 164 45.65 6.23 -36.31
N ALA A 165 45.44 7.19 -35.40
CA ALA A 165 46.45 7.97 -34.68
C ALA A 165 45.79 8.41 -33.36
N GLN A 166 46.09 7.87 -32.18
CA GLN A 166 47.35 7.93 -31.42
C GLN A 166 47.87 9.34 -31.13
N THR A 167 47.56 9.83 -29.93
CA THR A 167 48.57 10.43 -29.03
C THR A 167 48.24 10.10 -27.57
N SER A 168 49.22 9.51 -26.88
CA SER A 168 49.33 9.35 -25.42
C SER A 168 49.61 10.74 -24.78
N THR A 169 49.51 10.96 -23.46
CA THR A 169 50.11 10.22 -22.33
C THR A 169 49.43 10.52 -20.98
N GLU A 170 49.32 9.48 -20.12
CA GLU A 170 49.73 9.41 -18.68
C GLU A 170 49.25 10.49 -17.69
N LYS A 171 48.90 10.24 -16.41
CA LYS A 171 48.85 9.10 -15.46
C LYS A 171 47.95 9.55 -14.27
N ASP A 172 47.51 8.79 -13.26
CA ASP A 172 47.56 7.37 -12.83
C ASP A 172 46.27 7.15 -11.98
N GLY A 173 45.91 6.01 -11.36
CA GLY A 173 46.47 4.66 -11.23
C GLY A 173 45.72 3.89 -10.12
N ALA A 174 45.45 2.59 -10.32
CA ALA A 174 44.67 1.66 -9.45
C ALA A 174 43.16 1.97 -9.23
N GLY A 175 42.22 1.02 -9.28
CA GLY A 175 42.28 -0.40 -9.65
C GLY A 175 41.38 -1.28 -8.75
N ASP A 176 40.35 -1.93 -9.31
CA ASP A 176 40.14 -3.40 -9.29
C ASP A 176 38.84 -3.81 -10.03
N ASP A 177 38.85 -5.03 -10.55
CA ASP A 177 37.82 -5.78 -11.29
C ASP A 177 36.76 -6.42 -10.33
N ALA A 178 35.68 -7.12 -10.69
CA ALA A 178 34.81 -7.24 -11.89
C ALA A 178 33.57 -8.10 -11.50
N LYS A 179 32.69 -8.42 -12.48
CA LYS A 179 31.44 -9.22 -12.40
C LYS A 179 30.27 -8.53 -11.66
N GLY A 180 29.08 -8.33 -12.23
CA GLY A 180 28.57 -8.61 -13.58
C GLY A 180 27.63 -9.81 -13.64
N GLU A 181 26.34 -9.55 -13.88
CA GLU A 181 25.44 -10.51 -14.54
C GLU A 181 24.24 -9.82 -15.22
N LYS A 182 23.55 -10.55 -16.11
CA LYS A 182 22.58 -10.05 -17.10
C LYS A 182 21.12 -10.26 -16.68
N GLY A 183 20.24 -9.44 -17.28
CA GLY A 183 18.82 -9.76 -17.49
C GLY A 183 17.86 -8.78 -16.80
N GLY A 184 16.74 -8.39 -17.39
CA GLY A 184 16.22 -8.68 -18.73
C GLY A 184 14.85 -8.00 -18.88
N ASN A 185 14.64 -7.24 -19.96
CA ASN A 185 13.46 -6.39 -20.13
C ASN A 185 12.23 -7.18 -20.66
N ARG A 186 11.06 -6.91 -20.08
CA ARG A 186 9.66 -6.96 -20.62
C ARG A 186 8.76 -6.50 -19.45
N ASP A 187 7.97 -5.45 -19.55
CA ASP A 187 6.77 -5.26 -20.39
C ASP A 187 5.72 -6.36 -20.17
N ALA A 188 4.41 -6.10 -20.08
CA ALA A 188 3.62 -4.91 -19.74
C ALA A 188 2.16 -5.39 -19.76
N ASP A 189 1.35 -5.16 -18.71
CA ASP A 189 -0.08 -5.47 -18.76
C ASP A 189 -0.92 -4.28 -18.23
N ASP A 190 -1.72 -3.76 -19.15
CA ASP A 190 -2.62 -2.61 -19.02
C ASP A 190 -4.03 -3.12 -18.67
N ALA A 191 -4.68 -2.51 -17.68
CA ALA A 191 -6.02 -2.89 -17.24
C ALA A 191 -7.03 -1.78 -17.58
N PRO A 192 -8.11 -2.06 -18.34
CA PRO A 192 -8.99 -1.02 -18.87
C PRO A 192 -9.86 -0.39 -17.78
N SER A 193 -9.80 0.94 -17.69
CA SER A 193 -10.68 1.75 -16.86
C SER A 193 -12.08 1.85 -17.49
N VAL A 194 -13.12 1.42 -16.76
CA VAL A 194 -14.53 1.60 -17.18
C VAL A 194 -15.06 2.94 -16.67
N THR A 195 -15.51 3.79 -17.60
CA THR A 195 -16.13 5.09 -17.33
C THR A 195 -17.66 5.04 -17.39
N THR A 196 -18.34 5.08 -16.24
CA THR A 196 -19.77 5.44 -16.13
C THR A 196 -20.10 5.95 -14.73
N GLY A 197 -20.76 7.11 -14.61
CA GLY A 197 -21.29 7.63 -13.34
C GLY A 197 -21.26 9.15 -13.25
N ALA A 198 -22.40 9.81 -13.52
CA ALA A 198 -22.49 11.27 -13.55
C ALA A 198 -22.44 11.91 -12.15
N SER A 199 -21.79 13.08 -12.07
CA SER A 199 -21.72 13.91 -10.86
C SER A 199 -23.00 14.69 -10.60
N ALA A 200 -23.60 14.54 -9.42
CA ALA A 200 -24.61 15.45 -8.88
C ALA A 200 -24.02 16.17 -7.66
N GLN A 201 -23.70 17.46 -7.81
CA GLN A 201 -23.32 18.32 -6.69
C GLN A 201 -24.60 18.88 -6.03
N PRO A 202 -24.75 18.86 -4.70
CA PRO A 202 -25.82 19.62 -4.05
C PRO A 202 -25.55 21.12 -4.18
N ALA A 203 -26.60 21.91 -4.41
CA ALA A 203 -26.49 23.35 -4.55
C ALA A 203 -26.01 24.00 -3.23
N GLY A 204 -25.01 24.88 -3.33
CA GLY A 204 -24.54 25.67 -2.20
C GLY A 204 -25.56 26.73 -1.78
N LEU A 205 -25.60 27.04 -0.49
CA LEU A 205 -26.42 28.11 0.06
C LEU A 205 -25.94 29.47 -0.48
N VAL A 206 -26.84 30.24 -1.08
CA VAL A 206 -26.60 31.65 -1.41
C VAL A 206 -26.99 32.48 -0.21
N ILE A 207 -26.00 33.09 0.44
CA ILE A 207 -26.22 34.12 1.45
C ILE A 207 -26.37 35.45 0.69
N HIS A 208 -27.48 36.14 0.89
CA HIS A 208 -27.66 37.52 0.47
C HIS A 208 -27.30 38.41 1.66
N ASP A 209 -26.22 39.17 1.53
CA ASP A 209 -25.89 40.25 2.46
C ASP A 209 -26.73 41.47 2.07
N ASP A 210 -27.86 41.67 2.76
CA ASP A 210 -28.61 42.94 2.78
C ASP A 210 -28.29 43.67 4.11
N ASP A 211 -28.05 44.98 4.01
CA ASP A 211 -27.66 45.99 5.03
C ASP A 211 -26.23 45.93 5.63
#